data_AF-A0A9P0AE07-F1
#
_entry.id   AF-A0A9P0AE07-F1
#
_cell.length_a   1.000
_cell.length_b   1.000
_cell.length_c   1.000
_cell.angle_alpha   90.00
_cell.angle_beta   90.00
_cell.angle_gamma   90.00
#
_symmetry.space_group_name_H-M   'P 1'
#
loop_
_entity.id
_entity.type
_entity.pdbx_description
1 polymer ?
#
loop_
_entity_poly.entity_id
_entity_poly.type
_entity_poly.pdbx_seq_one_letter_code
_entity_poly.pdbx_strand_id
1 'polypeptide(L)'
;MAFKVWLFLLAMTLPDLTHAIINNETTSAIKSEIESLSNSQVSDARIIAAPVNIVGRADHCTARLESALGSISSKRSVSNGSGLSSGGGGSGPLLDLSGYALHQPLRSAPLEMYVTDMKVKMPSKSSWASIEKCRYDPHVHMLQTQLLFHDLIITGAVKLYDESSVLRKPSLADKCNMTLRLRHAGLGFTATPKRSGFGTDVKTSTTFVDPNFVSIHAYNCQPMELGGIQRIGEETDGPEGREDISPNVSQEMEEVFLRGIRSLLTKYMEKKLHPALKDTLMINMGYTVSYGRR
;
A
#
# COMPACT_ATOMS: atom_id res chain seq x y z
N MET A 1 53.70 -41.28 23.80
CA MET A 1 52.95 -40.48 22.81
C MET A 1 52.73 -39.09 23.41
N ALA A 2 53.18 -38.07 22.68
CA ALA A 2 53.22 -36.62 22.93
C ALA A 2 51.83 -36.01 23.25
N PHE A 3 51.62 -34.83 23.87
CA PHE A 3 52.38 -33.84 24.66
C PHE A 3 51.34 -32.83 25.23
N LYS A 4 51.61 -32.20 26.39
CA LYS A 4 51.19 -30.85 26.89
C LYS A 4 49.68 -30.46 26.91
N VAL A 5 49.05 -30.23 28.06
CA VAL A 5 49.18 -29.09 29.02
C VAL A 5 49.02 -27.71 28.35
N TRP A 6 47.91 -26.98 28.59
CA TRP A 6 47.81 -25.90 29.60
C TRP A 6 46.41 -25.26 29.63
N LEU A 7 45.95 -24.94 30.85
CA LEU A 7 44.81 -24.07 31.17
C LEU A 7 45.25 -22.61 31.04
N PHE A 8 44.38 -21.69 30.58
CA PHE A 8 44.03 -20.44 31.29
C PHE A 8 42.93 -19.66 30.55
N LEU A 9 42.05 -19.05 31.37
CA LEU A 9 40.89 -18.21 31.06
C LEU A 9 41.25 -16.88 30.39
N LEU A 10 40.36 -16.38 29.51
CA LEU A 10 39.95 -14.97 29.50
C LEU A 10 38.68 -14.75 28.67
N ALA A 11 37.68 -14.14 29.30
CA ALA A 11 36.50 -13.57 28.66
C ALA A 11 36.88 -12.35 27.82
N MET A 12 36.15 -12.06 26.74
CA MET A 12 35.67 -10.72 26.36
C MET A 12 34.82 -10.82 25.09
N THR A 13 33.57 -10.39 25.21
CA THR A 13 32.63 -10.03 24.15
C THR A 13 33.08 -8.76 23.43
N LEU A 14 32.96 -8.68 22.10
CA LEU A 14 32.69 -7.45 21.31
C LEU A 14 32.36 -7.83 19.84
N PRO A 15 31.64 -6.96 19.10
CA PRO A 15 30.88 -7.30 17.89
C PRO A 15 31.62 -7.05 16.57
N ASP A 16 31.24 -7.81 15.53
CA ASP A 16 31.70 -7.64 14.16
C ASP A 16 31.13 -6.37 13.50
N LEU A 17 32.05 -5.53 13.01
CA LEU A 17 31.79 -4.44 12.08
C LEU A 17 32.86 -4.53 10.98
N THR A 18 32.50 -5.08 9.81
CA THR A 18 33.38 -5.10 8.64
C THR A 18 32.68 -4.48 7.43
N HIS A 19 33.23 -3.34 7.02
CA HIS A 19 33.02 -2.67 5.74
C HIS A 19 33.52 -3.52 4.56
N ALA A 20 32.79 -3.48 3.44
CA ALA A 20 33.30 -3.80 2.10
C ALA A 20 33.11 -2.53 1.22
N ILE A 21 34.17 -1.74 1.06
CA ILE A 21 35.04 -1.62 -0.13
C ILE A 21 34.29 -1.16 -1.39
N ILE A 22 34.40 0.15 -1.67
CA ILE A 22 34.12 0.80 -2.94
C ILE A 22 35.48 0.93 -3.66
N ASN A 23 35.61 0.32 -4.83
CA ASN A 23 36.77 0.51 -5.70
C ASN A 23 36.52 1.71 -6.62
N ASN A 24 37.20 2.82 -6.34
CA ASN A 24 37.38 3.95 -7.24
C ASN A 24 38.76 3.82 -7.89
N GLU A 25 38.82 3.47 -9.17
CA GLU A 25 39.91 3.83 -10.08
C GLU A 25 39.45 3.49 -11.51
N THR A 26 38.96 4.49 -12.24
CA THR A 26 39.50 4.89 -13.54
C THR A 26 38.94 6.27 -13.89
N THR A 27 39.63 7.30 -13.40
CA THR A 27 39.57 8.63 -14.02
C THR A 27 40.30 8.59 -15.36
N SER A 28 39.86 9.48 -16.26
CA SER A 28 40.48 9.91 -17.51
C SER A 28 40.28 9.05 -18.77
N ALA A 29 39.09 9.14 -19.34
CA ALA A 29 38.95 9.41 -20.78
C ALA A 29 37.56 10.01 -21.04
N ILE A 30 37.50 10.99 -21.94
CA ILE A 30 36.29 11.62 -22.49
C ILE A 30 35.69 12.73 -21.61
N LYS A 31 36.52 13.75 -21.36
CA LYS A 31 36.09 15.15 -21.23
C LYS A 31 36.18 15.78 -22.63
N SER A 32 35.20 15.53 -23.50
CA SER A 32 34.94 16.33 -24.71
C SER A 32 33.72 15.81 -25.47
N GLU A 33 32.52 16.09 -24.96
CA GLU A 33 31.32 16.24 -25.80
C GLU A 33 30.28 17.04 -25.00
N ILE A 34 30.49 18.36 -25.02
CA ILE A 34 29.48 19.36 -24.66
C ILE A 34 28.90 19.86 -25.98
N GLU A 35 27.59 20.16 -25.95
CA GLU A 35 26.80 20.87 -26.96
C GLU A 35 26.26 20.05 -28.15
N SER A 36 25.06 19.48 -27.98
CA SER A 36 23.87 19.97 -28.72
C SER A 36 22.62 19.16 -28.38
N LEU A 37 21.45 19.83 -28.41
CA LEU A 37 20.07 19.33 -28.24
C LEU A 37 19.65 19.13 -26.77
N SER A 38 19.41 20.17 -25.98
CA SER A 38 18.24 21.08 -26.02
C SER A 38 16.87 20.37 -26.05
N ASN A 39 16.16 20.57 -24.94
CA ASN A 39 14.74 20.97 -24.87
C ASN A 39 13.67 19.88 -24.65
N SER A 40 13.23 19.72 -23.39
CA SER A 40 11.81 19.90 -22.99
C SER A 40 11.61 19.87 -21.46
N GLN A 41 11.63 21.08 -20.89
CA GLN A 41 10.90 21.58 -19.72
C GLN A 41 10.59 20.63 -18.53
N VAL A 42 11.42 20.74 -17.49
CA VAL A 42 11.06 20.40 -16.10
C VAL A 42 10.88 21.72 -15.35
N SER A 43 9.69 21.94 -14.78
CA SER A 43 9.27 23.19 -14.16
C SER A 43 9.90 23.38 -12.78
N ASP A 44 10.73 24.41 -12.63
CA ASP A 44 11.33 24.87 -11.38
C ASP A 44 10.31 25.51 -10.42
N ALA A 45 10.35 25.16 -9.13
CA ALA A 45 9.62 25.83 -8.06
C ALA A 45 10.58 26.71 -7.25
N ARG A 46 10.26 28.01 -7.11
CA ARG A 46 11.04 28.98 -6.33
C ARG A 46 10.36 29.25 -4.98
N ILE A 47 11.10 29.05 -3.89
CA ILE A 47 10.65 29.26 -2.50
C ILE A 47 11.01 30.69 -2.09
N ILE A 48 10.03 31.49 -1.67
CA ILE A 48 10.24 32.86 -1.13
C ILE A 48 9.83 32.84 0.35
N ALA A 49 10.77 33.08 1.26
CA ALA A 49 10.50 33.13 2.69
C ALA A 49 10.05 34.54 3.11
N ALA A 50 8.92 34.64 3.81
CA ALA A 50 8.52 35.80 4.61
C ALA A 50 7.83 35.30 5.88
N PRO A 51 8.14 35.85 7.07
CA PRO A 51 7.55 35.39 8.33
C PRO A 51 6.18 36.03 8.52
N VAL A 52 5.13 35.21 8.61
CA VAL A 52 3.78 35.65 9.02
C VAL A 52 3.49 35.04 10.39
N ASN A 53 2.96 35.84 11.32
CA ASN A 53 2.52 35.41 12.67
C ASN A 53 1.39 34.37 12.59
N ILE A 54 1.54 33.21 13.26
CA ILE A 54 0.62 32.04 13.11
C ILE A 54 0.07 31.63 14.47
N VAL A 55 -0.94 32.34 14.94
CA VAL A 55 -1.84 31.88 16.00
C VAL A 55 -3.06 31.29 15.29
N GLY A 56 -3.13 29.95 15.20
CA GLY A 56 -4.20 29.21 14.48
C GLY A 56 -3.77 27.89 13.79
N ARG A 57 -2.54 27.41 14.03
CA ARG A 57 -1.85 26.38 13.22
C ARG A 57 -2.44 24.95 13.26
N ALA A 58 -3.22 24.60 14.29
CA ALA A 58 -3.78 23.25 14.45
C ALA A 58 -4.96 22.98 13.49
N ASP A 59 -5.91 23.92 13.39
CA ASP A 59 -7.11 23.77 12.55
C ASP A 59 -6.76 23.73 11.06
N HIS A 60 -5.69 24.41 10.67
CA HIS A 60 -5.21 24.43 9.29
C HIS A 60 -4.65 23.09 8.81
N CYS A 61 -4.10 22.26 9.70
CA CYS A 61 -3.61 20.94 9.30
C CYS A 61 -4.77 20.01 8.93
N THR A 62 -5.71 19.86 9.88
CA THR A 62 -6.88 18.98 9.73
C THR A 62 -7.67 19.38 8.48
N ALA A 63 -7.98 20.67 8.32
CA ALA A 63 -8.76 21.16 7.18
C ALA A 63 -8.08 20.88 5.82
N ARG A 64 -6.74 20.98 5.73
CA ARG A 64 -6.00 20.70 4.48
C ARG A 64 -6.06 19.22 4.12
N LEU A 65 -5.86 18.36 5.11
CA LEU A 65 -5.92 16.91 4.90
C LEU A 65 -7.34 16.45 4.59
N GLU A 66 -8.35 16.99 5.26
CA GLU A 66 -9.76 16.72 4.97
C GLU A 66 -10.17 17.19 3.57
N SER A 67 -9.69 18.36 3.14
CA SER A 67 -9.89 18.84 1.76
C SER A 67 -9.26 17.88 0.74
N ALA A 68 -8.04 17.39 1.02
CA ALA A 68 -7.39 16.38 0.19
C ALA A 68 -8.20 15.07 0.14
N LEU A 69 -8.73 14.59 1.28
CA LEU A 69 -9.62 13.42 1.34
C LEU A 69 -10.91 13.62 0.53
N GLY A 70 -11.52 14.81 0.60
CA GLY A 70 -12.69 15.17 -0.20
C GLY A 70 -12.41 15.07 -1.70
N SER A 71 -11.23 15.52 -2.14
CA SER A 71 -10.82 15.42 -3.55
C SER A 71 -10.62 13.99 -4.05
N ILE A 72 -10.32 13.03 -3.16
CA ILE A 72 -10.20 11.60 -3.49
C ILE A 72 -11.59 11.02 -3.74
N SER A 73 -12.57 11.39 -2.90
CA SER A 73 -13.97 10.95 -2.99
C SER A 73 -14.69 11.49 -4.22
N SER A 74 -14.46 12.76 -4.57
CA SER A 74 -15.20 13.45 -5.64
C SER A 74 -14.74 13.11 -7.06
N LYS A 75 -13.65 12.35 -7.25
CA LYS A 75 -13.17 11.93 -8.57
C LYS A 75 -14.02 10.78 -9.11
N ARG A 76 -15.27 11.09 -9.47
CA ARG A 76 -16.14 10.25 -10.30
C ARG A 76 -16.99 11.13 -11.25
N SER A 77 -16.35 11.71 -12.25
CA SER A 77 -16.94 12.00 -13.55
C SER A 77 -15.82 12.22 -14.57
N VAL A 78 -16.04 11.77 -15.80
CA VAL A 78 -15.17 11.91 -16.98
C VAL A 78 -14.09 10.83 -17.18
N SER A 79 -14.54 9.64 -17.62
CA SER A 79 -13.90 8.94 -18.74
C SER A 79 -14.92 8.05 -19.47
N ASN A 80 -15.42 8.57 -20.61
CA ASN A 80 -16.08 7.97 -21.77
C ASN A 80 -16.71 6.56 -21.71
N GLY A 81 -17.98 6.50 -22.13
CA GLY A 81 -18.64 5.29 -22.63
C GLY A 81 -20.17 5.44 -22.71
N SER A 82 -20.68 5.73 -23.91
CA SER A 82 -22.10 5.77 -24.27
C SER A 82 -22.88 4.50 -23.90
N GLY A 83 -24.10 4.65 -23.38
CA GLY A 83 -25.10 3.57 -23.38
C GLY A 83 -26.02 3.52 -22.16
N LEU A 84 -27.28 3.91 -22.37
CA LEU A 84 -28.51 3.46 -21.72
C LEU A 84 -28.58 3.26 -20.19
N SER A 85 -29.47 4.04 -19.59
CA SER A 85 -30.06 3.92 -18.26
C SER A 85 -30.56 2.52 -17.88
N SER A 86 -30.28 2.06 -16.66
CA SER A 86 -31.30 1.73 -15.63
C SER A 86 -30.65 1.18 -14.36
N GLY A 87 -31.24 1.48 -13.19
CA GLY A 87 -30.99 0.78 -11.93
C GLY A 87 -30.33 1.61 -10.84
N GLY A 88 -31.14 2.28 -10.02
CA GLY A 88 -30.69 2.96 -8.82
C GLY A 88 -30.03 2.01 -7.82
N GLY A 89 -28.78 2.32 -7.47
CA GLY A 89 -28.03 1.67 -6.40
C GLY A 89 -26.89 2.61 -6.01
N GLY A 90 -26.90 3.10 -4.77
CA GLY A 90 -26.12 4.26 -4.33
C GLY A 90 -24.65 4.23 -4.76
N SER A 91 -24.29 5.14 -5.65
CA SER A 91 -22.93 5.42 -6.10
C SER A 91 -22.15 6.15 -5.01
N GLY A 92 -21.79 5.43 -3.95
CA GLY A 92 -20.79 5.91 -3.00
C GLY A 92 -19.44 6.16 -3.69
N PRO A 93 -18.55 6.96 -3.09
CA PRO A 93 -17.22 7.15 -3.61
C PRO A 93 -16.51 5.79 -3.75
N LEU A 94 -15.91 5.56 -4.91
CA LEU A 94 -15.17 4.32 -5.20
C LEU A 94 -13.69 4.65 -5.27
N LEU A 95 -12.91 4.03 -4.41
CA LEU A 95 -11.47 3.99 -4.58
C LEU A 95 -11.14 2.87 -5.57
N ASP A 96 -10.70 3.29 -6.77
CA ASP A 96 -10.35 2.37 -7.84
C ASP A 96 -8.97 1.76 -7.60
N LEU A 97 -8.96 0.47 -7.27
CA LEU A 97 -7.76 -0.35 -7.13
C LEU A 97 -7.62 -1.34 -8.30
N SER A 98 -8.37 -1.17 -9.39
CA SER A 98 -8.38 -2.11 -10.52
C SER A 98 -7.01 -2.29 -11.19
N GLY A 99 -6.15 -1.27 -11.15
CA GLY A 99 -4.78 -1.34 -11.66
C GLY A 99 -3.79 -2.07 -10.75
N TYR A 100 -4.22 -2.56 -9.59
CA TYR A 100 -3.39 -3.32 -8.67
C TYR A 100 -3.75 -4.80 -8.72
N ALA A 101 -2.73 -5.64 -8.68
CA ALA A 101 -2.87 -7.09 -8.50
C ALA A 101 -2.02 -7.52 -7.31
N LEU A 102 -2.53 -8.47 -6.52
CA LEU A 102 -1.77 -9.15 -5.48
C LEU A 102 -1.38 -10.52 -5.99
N HIS A 103 -0.11 -10.87 -5.86
CA HIS A 103 0.39 -12.23 -6.09
C HIS A 103 1.09 -12.72 -4.83
N GLN A 104 0.76 -13.93 -4.41
CA GLN A 104 1.36 -14.55 -3.23
C GLN A 104 1.27 -16.08 -3.35
N PRO A 105 2.38 -16.82 -3.28
CA PRO A 105 2.34 -18.27 -3.12
C PRO A 105 1.77 -18.63 -1.75
N LEU A 106 0.94 -19.66 -1.72
CA LEU A 106 0.39 -20.23 -0.49
C LEU A 106 1.43 -21.17 0.15
N ARG A 107 1.44 -21.21 1.48
CA ARG A 107 2.31 -22.05 2.31
C ARG A 107 1.66 -23.38 2.64
N SER A 108 0.33 -23.39 2.71
CA SER A 108 -0.49 -24.55 3.04
C SER A 108 -0.68 -25.51 1.86
N ALA A 109 -0.46 -25.04 0.62
CA ALA A 109 -0.59 -25.83 -0.59
C ALA A 109 0.36 -25.29 -1.70
N PRO A 110 0.77 -26.13 -2.68
CA PRO A 110 1.57 -25.73 -3.83
C PRO A 110 0.74 -24.95 -4.87
N LEU A 111 0.09 -23.88 -4.41
CA LEU A 111 -0.81 -23.05 -5.18
C LEU A 111 -0.34 -21.60 -5.12
N GLU A 112 -0.44 -20.91 -6.25
CA GLU A 112 -0.20 -19.47 -6.35
C GLU A 112 -1.52 -18.69 -6.33
N MET A 113 -1.65 -17.75 -5.40
CA MET A 113 -2.83 -16.90 -5.28
C MET A 113 -2.64 -15.58 -6.02
N TYR A 114 -3.60 -15.26 -6.89
CA TYR A 114 -3.70 -13.99 -7.59
C TYR A 114 -5.02 -13.30 -7.25
N VAL A 115 -4.94 -12.03 -6.84
CA VAL A 115 -6.11 -11.20 -6.57
C VAL A 115 -6.15 -10.07 -7.58
N THR A 116 -7.26 -9.97 -8.32
CA THR A 116 -7.51 -8.94 -9.33
C THR A 116 -8.84 -8.22 -9.06
N ASP A 117 -9.12 -7.20 -9.87
CA ASP A 117 -10.41 -6.49 -9.87
C ASP A 117 -10.80 -5.91 -8.50
N MET A 118 -9.79 -5.49 -7.73
CA MET A 118 -9.99 -4.94 -6.40
C MET A 118 -10.78 -3.63 -6.47
N LYS A 119 -11.87 -3.54 -5.71
CA LYS A 119 -12.76 -2.38 -5.66
C LYS A 119 -13.05 -2.03 -4.21
N VAL A 120 -12.92 -0.75 -3.86
CA VAL A 120 -13.22 -0.26 -2.51
C VAL A 120 -14.49 0.57 -2.54
N LYS A 121 -15.55 0.02 -1.99
CA LYS A 121 -16.82 0.70 -1.79
C LYS A 121 -16.78 1.45 -0.46
N MET A 122 -17.05 2.75 -0.53
CA MET A 122 -17.15 3.62 0.64
C MET A 122 -18.62 3.95 0.95
N PRO A 123 -18.93 4.37 2.19
CA PRO A 123 -20.27 4.81 2.57
C PRO A 123 -20.64 6.08 1.78
N SER A 124 -21.87 6.14 1.24
CA SER A 124 -22.34 7.28 0.44
C SER A 124 -22.95 8.43 1.26
N LYS A 125 -23.30 8.18 2.52
CA LYS A 125 -24.07 9.11 3.38
C LYS A 125 -23.25 9.75 4.52
N SER A 126 -22.06 9.23 4.81
CA SER A 126 -21.15 9.77 5.83
C SER A 126 -19.83 10.16 5.19
N SER A 127 -19.02 10.99 5.87
CA SER A 127 -17.59 11.04 5.59
C SER A 127 -17.07 9.61 5.58
N TRP A 128 -16.38 9.22 4.51
CA TRP A 128 -15.83 7.86 4.38
C TRP A 128 -14.55 7.70 5.22
N ALA A 129 -13.86 8.82 5.47
CA ALA A 129 -12.71 8.94 6.34
C ALA A 129 -12.66 10.31 7.01
N SER A 130 -11.95 10.42 8.13
CA SER A 130 -11.72 11.66 8.88
C SER A 130 -10.31 11.70 9.47
N ILE A 131 -9.81 12.90 9.76
CA ILE A 131 -8.53 13.08 10.44
C ILE A 131 -8.78 13.14 11.94
N GLU A 132 -8.40 12.08 12.66
CA GLU A 132 -8.57 11.99 14.11
C GLU A 132 -7.55 12.86 14.85
N LYS A 133 -6.30 12.87 14.37
CA LYS A 133 -5.21 13.63 15.00
C LYS A 133 -4.38 14.31 13.92
N CYS A 134 -4.00 15.55 14.17
CA CYS A 134 -2.88 16.18 13.48
C CYS A 134 -2.07 17.04 14.44
N ARG A 135 -0.77 16.78 14.53
CA ARG A 135 0.17 17.52 15.37
C ARG A 135 1.45 17.81 14.62
N TYR A 136 1.88 19.06 14.70
CA TYR A 136 3.22 19.46 14.30
C TYR A 136 4.10 19.65 15.54
N ASP A 137 5.28 19.04 15.53
CA ASP A 137 6.31 19.26 16.53
C ASP A 137 7.40 20.19 15.96
N PRO A 138 7.54 21.42 16.49
CA PRO A 138 8.52 22.39 16.00
C PRO A 138 9.96 22.04 16.39
N HIS A 139 10.19 21.21 17.40
CA HIS A 139 11.53 20.87 17.87
C HIS A 139 12.22 19.86 16.95
N VAL A 140 11.47 18.88 16.47
CA VAL A 140 11.97 17.85 15.55
C VAL A 140 11.54 18.08 14.10
N HIS A 141 10.80 19.16 13.83
CA HIS A 141 10.20 19.47 12.53
C HIS A 141 9.43 18.27 11.94
N MET A 142 8.56 17.67 12.75
CA MET A 142 7.82 16.47 12.38
C MET A 142 6.32 16.75 12.39
N LEU A 143 5.62 16.31 11.34
CA LEU A 143 4.16 16.31 11.29
C LEU A 143 3.66 14.88 11.50
N GLN A 144 2.83 14.67 12.52
CA GLN A 144 2.16 13.41 12.80
C GLN A 144 0.67 13.56 12.57
N THR A 145 0.09 12.68 11.76
CA THR A 145 -1.35 12.68 11.49
C THR A 145 -1.92 11.27 11.60
N GLN A 146 -3.19 11.18 11.97
CA GLN A 146 -3.93 9.93 12.05
C GLN A 146 -5.22 10.06 11.26
N LEU A 147 -5.35 9.25 10.22
CA LEU A 147 -6.55 9.08 9.41
C LEU A 147 -7.33 7.89 9.93
N LEU A 148 -8.65 8.03 10.02
CA LEU A 148 -9.57 6.97 10.37
C LEU A 148 -10.57 6.74 9.25
N PHE A 149 -10.75 5.49 8.83
CA PHE A 149 -11.80 5.06 7.92
C PHE A 149 -13.00 4.55 8.72
N HIS A 150 -14.20 5.03 8.39
CA HIS A 150 -15.39 4.63 9.13
C HIS A 150 -15.81 3.18 8.83
N ASP A 151 -16.14 2.88 7.58
CA ASP A 151 -16.51 1.54 7.11
C ASP A 151 -16.03 1.38 5.67
N LEU A 152 -15.15 0.41 5.43
CA LEU A 152 -14.64 0.09 4.09
C LEU A 152 -15.07 -1.31 3.72
N ILE A 153 -15.62 -1.45 2.52
CA ILE A 153 -15.92 -2.75 1.92
C ILE A 153 -15.03 -2.90 0.69
N ILE A 154 -14.12 -3.85 0.72
CA ILE A 154 -13.19 -4.15 -0.35
C ILE A 154 -13.57 -5.50 -0.96
N THR A 155 -13.76 -5.54 -2.27
CA THR A 155 -14.06 -6.77 -3.02
C THR A 155 -12.93 -7.07 -3.99
N GLY A 156 -12.59 -8.33 -4.22
CA GLY A 156 -11.62 -8.75 -5.24
C GLY A 156 -11.93 -10.14 -5.79
N ALA A 157 -11.50 -10.39 -7.02
CA ALA A 157 -11.55 -11.71 -7.64
C ALA A 157 -10.25 -12.45 -7.34
N VAL A 158 -10.35 -13.67 -6.81
CA VAL A 158 -9.22 -14.52 -6.45
C VAL A 158 -9.15 -15.70 -7.40
N LYS A 159 -7.94 -15.96 -7.90
CA LYS A 159 -7.60 -17.07 -8.78
C LYS A 159 -6.44 -17.83 -8.16
N LEU A 160 -6.58 -19.13 -8.01
CA LEU A 160 -5.50 -20.01 -7.58
C LEU A 160 -4.96 -20.76 -8.80
N TYR A 161 -3.66 -20.79 -8.98
CA TYR A 161 -3.00 -21.58 -10.02
C TYR A 161 -2.13 -22.65 -9.38
N ASP A 162 -2.08 -23.83 -10.01
CA ASP A 162 -1.13 -24.87 -9.60
C ASP A 162 0.29 -24.47 -10.03
N GLU A 163 1.21 -24.37 -9.07
CA GLU A 163 2.62 -24.01 -9.27
C GLU A 163 3.28 -24.84 -10.37
N SER A 164 2.97 -26.15 -10.42
CA SER A 164 3.57 -27.10 -11.36
C SER A 164 3.13 -26.87 -12.82
N SER A 165 1.99 -26.19 -13.01
CA SER A 165 1.35 -26.00 -14.30
C SER A 165 1.65 -24.64 -14.94
N VAL A 166 2.09 -23.64 -14.16
CA VAL A 166 2.23 -22.24 -14.62
C VAL A 166 3.14 -22.10 -15.84
N LEU A 167 4.20 -22.92 -15.94
CA LEU A 167 5.19 -22.84 -17.01
C LEU A 167 4.83 -23.62 -18.29
N ARG A 168 3.95 -24.62 -18.20
CA ARG A 168 3.59 -25.47 -19.36
C ARG A 168 2.21 -25.14 -19.93
N LYS A 169 1.25 -24.82 -19.06
CA LYS A 169 -0.09 -24.32 -19.36
C LYS A 169 -0.76 -24.04 -18.02
N PRO A 170 -1.01 -22.78 -17.64
CA PRO A 170 -1.57 -22.48 -16.32
C PRO A 170 -2.95 -23.13 -16.18
N SER A 171 -3.03 -24.21 -15.40
CA SER A 171 -4.30 -24.77 -14.97
C SER A 171 -4.74 -23.99 -13.73
N LEU A 172 -5.88 -23.33 -13.86
CA LEU A 172 -6.51 -22.62 -12.76
C LEU A 172 -7.05 -23.67 -11.80
N ALA A 173 -6.58 -23.70 -10.56
CA ALA A 173 -7.08 -24.62 -9.54
C ALA A 173 -8.47 -24.20 -9.10
N ASP A 174 -8.62 -22.93 -8.70
CA ASP A 174 -9.88 -22.39 -8.19
C ASP A 174 -10.10 -20.93 -8.59
N LYS A 175 -11.37 -20.54 -8.64
CA LYS A 175 -11.78 -19.13 -8.75
C LYS A 175 -12.79 -18.79 -7.67
N CYS A 176 -12.52 -17.76 -6.89
CA CYS A 176 -13.39 -17.25 -5.83
C CYS A 176 -13.56 -15.73 -5.93
N ASN A 177 -14.64 -15.19 -5.38
CA ASN A 177 -14.72 -13.76 -5.07
C ASN A 177 -14.56 -13.58 -3.55
N MET A 178 -13.77 -12.60 -3.13
CA MET A 178 -13.58 -12.29 -1.72
C MET A 178 -14.07 -10.89 -1.41
N THR A 179 -14.71 -10.74 -0.25
CA THR A 179 -15.10 -9.45 0.32
C THR A 179 -14.49 -9.30 1.71
N LEU A 180 -13.80 -8.19 1.94
CA LEU A 180 -13.27 -7.76 3.21
C LEU A 180 -14.03 -6.51 3.67
N ARG A 181 -14.56 -6.54 4.89
CA ARG A 181 -15.12 -5.38 5.57
C ARG A 181 -14.23 -4.97 6.74
N LEU A 182 -13.85 -3.70 6.76
CA LEU A 182 -13.05 -3.08 7.83
C LEU A 182 -13.85 -1.94 8.44
N ARG A 183 -14.06 -1.94 9.77
CA ARG A 183 -14.64 -0.79 10.48
C ARG A 183 -13.61 -0.18 11.41
N HIS A 184 -13.48 1.15 11.36
CA HIS A 184 -12.51 1.91 12.16
C HIS A 184 -11.05 1.50 11.90
N ALA A 185 -10.72 1.05 10.69
CA ALA A 185 -9.32 0.94 10.27
C ALA A 185 -8.72 2.36 10.19
N GLY A 186 -7.41 2.50 10.40
CA GLY A 186 -6.76 3.81 10.28
C GLY A 186 -5.40 3.75 9.61
N LEU A 187 -4.86 4.93 9.31
CA LEU A 187 -3.49 5.13 8.86
C LEU A 187 -2.83 6.25 9.65
N GLY A 188 -1.70 5.95 10.29
CA GLY A 188 -0.83 6.95 10.89
C GLY A 188 0.21 7.40 9.88
N PHE A 189 0.33 8.71 9.63
CA PHE A 189 1.38 9.29 8.81
C PHE A 189 2.36 10.07 9.67
N THR A 190 3.64 9.92 9.36
CA THR A 190 4.71 10.77 9.90
C THR A 190 5.45 11.39 8.74
N ALA A 191 5.53 12.72 8.72
CA ALA A 191 6.24 13.48 7.71
C ALA A 191 7.38 14.27 8.34
N THR A 192 8.57 14.12 7.78
CA THR A 192 9.81 14.77 8.22
C THR A 192 10.53 15.40 7.02
N PRO A 193 11.18 16.55 7.17
CA PRO A 193 11.91 17.17 6.07
C PRO A 193 13.06 16.28 5.62
N LYS A 194 13.24 16.19 4.31
CA LYS A 194 14.36 15.54 3.65
C LYS A 194 15.07 16.57 2.79
N ARG A 195 16.34 16.85 3.10
CA ARG A 195 17.15 17.74 2.27
C ARG A 195 17.40 17.04 0.93
N SER A 196 16.93 17.64 -0.15
CA SER A 196 17.20 17.20 -1.52
C SER A 196 18.21 18.16 -2.15
N GLY A 197 19.06 17.69 -3.05
CA GLY A 197 20.09 18.51 -3.71
C GLY A 197 19.52 19.75 -4.41
N PHE A 198 18.26 19.68 -4.87
CA PHE A 198 17.53 20.77 -5.53
C PHE A 198 16.21 21.10 -4.83
N GLY A 199 16.19 21.18 -3.49
CA GLY A 199 15.05 21.73 -2.75
C GLY A 199 14.76 21.03 -1.42
N THR A 200 13.63 21.40 -0.81
CA THR A 200 13.14 20.73 0.39
C THR A 200 12.11 19.69 -0.03
N ASP A 201 12.45 18.43 0.16
CA ASP A 201 11.53 17.33 -0.01
C ASP A 201 11.05 16.84 1.36
N VAL A 202 10.05 15.96 1.37
CA VAL A 202 9.49 15.43 2.61
C VAL A 202 9.53 13.91 2.56
N LYS A 203 10.19 13.32 3.55
CA LYS A 203 10.07 11.88 3.79
C LYS A 203 8.76 11.64 4.53
N THR A 204 7.89 10.83 3.95
CA THR A 204 6.66 10.36 4.60
C THR A 204 6.85 8.89 4.98
N SER A 205 6.37 8.49 6.15
CA SER A 205 6.18 7.10 6.53
C SER A 205 4.74 6.88 6.95
N THR A 206 4.19 5.73 6.58
CA THR A 206 2.80 5.36 6.85
C THR A 206 2.75 4.08 7.66
N THR A 207 1.85 4.03 8.63
CA THR A 207 1.60 2.89 9.50
C THR A 207 0.12 2.54 9.46
N PHE A 208 -0.19 1.24 9.37
CA PHE A 208 -1.57 0.78 9.41
C PHE A 208 -2.03 0.66 10.87
N VAL A 209 -3.19 1.25 11.18
CA VAL A 209 -3.84 1.13 12.49
C VAL A 209 -4.94 0.09 12.37
N ASP A 210 -4.88 -0.93 13.23
CA ASP A 210 -5.80 -2.04 13.16
C ASP A 210 -7.26 -1.62 13.40
N PRO A 211 -8.20 -2.19 12.64
CA PRO A 211 -9.61 -1.91 12.80
C PRO A 211 -10.19 -2.52 14.08
N ASN A 212 -11.29 -1.96 14.54
CA ASN A 212 -12.09 -2.53 15.62
C ASN A 212 -12.89 -3.76 15.17
N PHE A 213 -13.08 -3.93 13.85
CA PHE A 213 -13.82 -5.06 13.29
C PHE A 213 -13.30 -5.42 11.90
N VAL A 214 -13.10 -6.72 11.68
CA VAL A 214 -12.70 -7.34 10.42
C VAL A 214 -13.70 -8.46 10.10
N SER A 215 -14.19 -8.48 8.86
CA SER A 215 -15.00 -9.59 8.33
C SER A 215 -14.50 -9.94 6.95
N ILE A 216 -14.15 -11.20 6.72
CA ILE A 216 -13.69 -11.69 5.42
C ILE A 216 -14.62 -12.82 5.00
N HIS A 217 -15.06 -12.78 3.75
CA HIS A 217 -15.93 -13.80 3.19
C HIS A 217 -15.52 -14.13 1.76
N ALA A 218 -15.30 -15.42 1.49
CA ALA A 218 -15.22 -15.95 0.14
C ALA A 218 -16.62 -16.40 -0.33
N TYR A 219 -16.94 -16.18 -1.60
CA TYR A 219 -18.19 -16.61 -2.22
C TYR A 219 -17.99 -16.85 -3.71
N ASN A 220 -18.94 -17.57 -4.32
CA ASN A 220 -18.87 -17.96 -5.73
C ASN A 220 -17.55 -18.66 -6.07
N CYS A 221 -17.09 -19.51 -5.15
CA CYS A 221 -15.95 -20.38 -5.34
C CYS A 221 -16.32 -21.53 -6.28
N GLN A 222 -15.61 -21.65 -7.39
CA GLN A 222 -15.77 -22.73 -8.33
C GLN A 222 -14.49 -23.58 -8.31
N PRO A 223 -14.59 -24.86 -7.91
CA PRO A 223 -13.50 -25.79 -8.11
C PRO A 223 -13.32 -26.02 -9.61
N MET A 224 -12.09 -25.93 -10.11
CA MET A 224 -11.82 -26.41 -11.45
C MET A 224 -11.74 -27.93 -11.38
N GLU A 225 -12.65 -28.60 -12.09
CA GLU A 225 -12.54 -30.03 -12.35
C GLU A 225 -11.26 -30.27 -13.18
N LEU A 226 -10.16 -30.53 -12.48
CA LEU A 226 -8.97 -31.12 -13.08
C LEU A 226 -9.39 -32.49 -13.60
N GLY A 227 -9.74 -32.56 -14.88
CA GLY A 227 -9.98 -33.83 -15.55
C GLY A 227 -8.76 -34.73 -15.38
N GLY A 228 -8.90 -35.77 -14.55
CA GLY A 228 -8.01 -36.93 -14.57
C GLY A 228 -7.11 -37.20 -13.37
N ILE A 229 -7.41 -36.72 -12.15
CA ILE A 229 -6.93 -37.44 -10.95
C ILE A 229 -8.14 -37.92 -10.17
N GLN A 230 -8.39 -39.21 -10.33
CA GLN A 230 -9.30 -40.01 -9.53
C GLN A 230 -8.92 -39.81 -8.05
N ARG A 231 -9.69 -38.97 -7.34
CA ARG A 231 -9.63 -38.93 -5.89
C ARG A 231 -10.11 -40.29 -5.44
N ILE A 232 -9.21 -41.10 -4.89
CA ILE A 232 -9.58 -42.19 -4.00
C ILE A 232 -10.04 -41.50 -2.72
N GLY A 233 -11.26 -40.97 -2.78
CA GLY A 233 -11.97 -40.28 -1.72
C GLY A 233 -13.35 -40.91 -1.70
N GLU A 234 -13.60 -41.63 -0.61
CA GLU A 234 -14.84 -42.33 -0.31
C GLU A 234 -16.05 -41.46 -0.61
N GLU A 235 -16.86 -41.91 -1.58
CA GLU A 235 -18.10 -41.29 -2.00
C GLU A 235 -19.12 -41.44 -0.88
N THR A 236 -19.08 -40.55 0.11
CA THR A 236 -20.17 -40.40 1.06
C THR A 236 -21.27 -39.60 0.37
N ASP A 237 -22.27 -40.32 -0.16
CA ASP A 237 -23.55 -39.81 -0.70
C ASP A 237 -24.34 -39.04 0.39
N GLY A 238 -23.85 -37.86 0.76
CA GLY A 238 -24.50 -36.94 1.69
C GLY A 238 -24.49 -35.51 1.14
N PRO A 239 -25.46 -34.66 1.52
CA PRO A 239 -25.53 -33.26 1.06
C PRO A 239 -24.36 -32.37 1.52
N GLU A 240 -23.35 -32.95 2.18
CA GLU A 240 -22.14 -32.30 2.69
C GLU A 240 -20.93 -32.47 1.75
N GLY A 241 -21.08 -33.16 0.60
CA GLY A 241 -19.99 -33.51 -0.32
C GLY A 241 -19.43 -32.39 -1.22
N ARG A 242 -19.56 -31.11 -0.86
CA ARG A 242 -18.70 -30.09 -1.48
C ARG A 242 -17.39 -30.10 -0.71
N GLU A 243 -16.35 -30.71 -1.29
CA GLU A 243 -14.99 -30.60 -0.77
C GLU A 243 -14.59 -29.11 -0.72
N ASP A 244 -14.80 -28.50 0.44
CA ASP A 244 -14.24 -27.20 0.75
C ASP A 244 -12.71 -27.32 0.61
N ILE A 245 -12.12 -26.35 -0.10
CA ILE A 245 -10.68 -26.08 -0.07
C ILE A 245 -10.20 -26.31 1.36
N SER A 246 -9.24 -27.23 1.56
CA SER A 246 -8.85 -27.68 2.90
C SER A 246 -8.79 -26.50 3.87
N PRO A 247 -9.34 -26.60 5.10
CA PRO A 247 -9.60 -25.44 5.96
C PRO A 247 -8.36 -24.54 6.13
N ASN A 248 -7.16 -25.13 6.11
CA ASN A 248 -5.88 -24.44 6.16
C ASN A 248 -5.63 -23.49 4.97
N VAL A 249 -5.98 -23.89 3.75
CA VAL A 249 -5.81 -23.07 2.53
C VAL A 249 -6.80 -21.91 2.55
N SER A 250 -8.05 -22.15 2.95
CA SER A 250 -9.06 -21.08 3.03
C SER A 250 -8.63 -19.98 4.03
N GLN A 251 -8.13 -20.37 5.21
CA GLN A 251 -7.65 -19.43 6.22
C GLN A 251 -6.43 -18.64 5.73
N GLU A 252 -5.50 -19.30 5.03
CA GLU A 252 -4.34 -18.62 4.46
C GLU A 252 -4.75 -17.61 3.37
N MET A 253 -5.72 -17.96 2.52
CA MET A 253 -6.24 -17.04 1.50
C MET A 253 -6.80 -15.77 2.15
N GLU A 254 -7.55 -15.91 3.25
CA GLU A 254 -8.06 -14.77 4.01
C GLU A 254 -6.95 -13.89 4.59
N GLU A 255 -5.92 -14.51 5.18
CA GLU A 255 -4.77 -13.79 5.74
C GLU A 255 -4.01 -13.02 4.63
N VAL A 256 -3.73 -13.69 3.52
CA VAL A 256 -3.05 -13.10 2.35
C VAL A 256 -3.86 -11.94 1.80
N PHE A 257 -5.17 -12.10 1.64
CA PHE A 257 -6.06 -11.05 1.14
C PHE A 257 -6.06 -9.83 2.07
N LEU A 258 -6.20 -10.04 3.38
CA LEU A 258 -6.17 -8.97 4.38
C LEU A 258 -4.81 -8.24 4.39
N ARG A 259 -3.71 -8.98 4.41
CA ARG A 259 -2.35 -8.42 4.40
C ARG A 259 -2.08 -7.63 3.12
N GLY A 260 -2.50 -8.15 1.98
CA GLY A 260 -2.39 -7.48 0.68
C GLY A 260 -3.14 -6.17 0.65
N ILE A 261 -4.40 -6.16 1.10
CA ILE A 261 -5.23 -4.94 1.15
C ILE A 261 -4.64 -3.91 2.12
N ARG A 262 -4.17 -4.33 3.31
CA ARG A 262 -3.48 -3.44 4.27
C ARG A 262 -2.29 -2.73 3.63
N SER A 263 -1.41 -3.48 2.97
CA SER A 263 -0.23 -2.95 2.27
C SER A 263 -0.62 -1.98 1.15
N LEU A 264 -1.62 -2.36 0.35
CA LEU A 264 -2.07 -1.59 -0.78
C LEU A 264 -2.75 -0.28 -0.35
N LEU A 265 -3.66 -0.32 0.63
CA LEU A 265 -4.33 0.87 1.16
C LEU A 265 -3.32 1.85 1.75
N THR A 266 -2.33 1.34 2.49
CA THR A 266 -1.22 2.12 3.04
C THR A 266 -0.47 2.86 1.93
N LYS A 267 0.03 2.14 0.92
CA LYS A 267 0.77 2.73 -0.20
C LYS A 267 -0.06 3.71 -1.03
N TYR A 268 -1.32 3.37 -1.27
CA TYR A 268 -2.22 4.21 -2.05
C TYR A 268 -2.47 5.55 -1.35
N MET A 269 -2.82 5.50 -0.06
CA MET A 269 -3.12 6.71 0.70
C MET A 269 -1.88 7.55 0.98
N GLU A 270 -0.72 6.92 1.22
CA GLU A 270 0.56 7.61 1.29
C GLU A 270 0.81 8.44 0.03
N LYS A 271 0.69 7.83 -1.14
CA LYS A 271 0.89 8.52 -2.43
C LYS A 271 -0.11 9.66 -2.64
N LYS A 272 -1.38 9.48 -2.25
CA LYS A 272 -2.43 10.47 -2.46
C LYS A 272 -2.38 11.65 -1.49
N LEU A 273 -2.02 11.39 -0.24
CA LEU A 273 -1.94 12.43 0.80
C LEU A 273 -0.56 13.09 0.88
N HIS A 274 0.46 12.51 0.25
CA HIS A 274 1.82 13.06 0.25
C HIS A 274 1.89 14.57 -0.08
N PRO A 275 1.21 15.11 -1.13
CA PRO A 275 1.25 16.55 -1.39
C PRO A 275 0.67 17.38 -0.25
N ALA A 276 -0.46 16.96 0.33
CA ALA A 276 -1.09 17.67 1.43
C ALA A 276 -0.27 17.61 2.72
N LEU A 277 0.38 16.47 3.00
CA LEU A 277 1.31 16.30 4.12
C LEU A 277 2.55 17.17 3.94
N LYS A 278 3.12 17.18 2.73
CA LYS A 278 4.26 18.03 2.37
C LYS A 278 3.92 19.50 2.57
N ASP A 279 2.80 19.97 2.04
CA ASP A 279 2.41 21.37 2.17
C ASP A 279 2.20 21.80 3.60
N THR A 280 1.50 20.95 4.34
CA THR A 280 1.22 21.20 5.75
C THR A 280 2.52 21.28 6.55
N LEU A 281 3.47 20.38 6.31
CA LEU A 281 4.77 20.41 6.97
C LEU A 281 5.58 21.65 6.57
N MET A 282 5.65 21.97 5.27
CA MET A 282 6.43 23.09 4.75
C MET A 282 5.91 24.44 5.27
N ILE A 283 4.59 24.65 5.25
CA ILE A 283 3.95 25.81 5.85
C ILE A 283 4.20 25.82 7.37
N ASN A 284 4.20 24.64 8.00
CA ASN A 284 4.51 24.49 9.40
C ASN A 284 5.96 24.79 9.79
N MET A 285 6.86 24.80 8.81
CA MET A 285 8.25 25.25 8.94
C MET A 285 8.46 26.70 8.50
N GLY A 286 7.42 27.38 7.99
CA GLY A 286 7.50 28.77 7.53
C GLY A 286 7.87 28.95 6.06
N TYR A 287 7.85 27.87 5.27
CA TYR A 287 8.02 27.95 3.82
C TYR A 287 6.71 28.30 3.11
N THR A 288 6.83 29.04 2.00
CA THR A 288 5.72 29.22 1.05
C THR A 288 5.77 28.10 0.02
N VAL A 289 4.64 27.45 -0.21
CA VAL A 289 4.50 26.44 -1.26
C VAL A 289 3.90 27.11 -2.48
N SER A 290 4.63 27.11 -3.58
CA SER A 290 4.14 27.54 -4.89
C SER A 290 4.13 26.35 -5.84
N TYR A 291 2.96 26.02 -6.35
CA TYR A 291 2.80 25.10 -7.46
C TYR A 291 2.83 25.93 -8.74
N GLY A 292 3.92 25.85 -9.51
CA GLY A 292 3.97 26.51 -10.82
C GLY A 292 2.80 26.05 -11.69
N ARG A 293 2.05 26.99 -12.28
CA ARG A 293 1.08 26.67 -13.34
C ARG A 293 1.86 26.03 -14.49
N ARG A 294 1.51 24.79 -14.83
CA ARG A 294 1.87 24.16 -16.10
C ARG A 294 0.82 24.51 -17.14
#